data_AF-A0A354Q9G2-F1
#
_entry.id   AF-A0A354Q9G2-F1
#
_cell.length_a   1.000
_cell.length_b   1.000
_cell.length_c   1.000
_cell.angle_alpha   90.00
_cell.angle_beta   90.00
_cell.angle_gamma   90.00
#
_symmetry.space_group_name_H-M   'P 1'
#
loop_
_entity.id
_entity.type
_entity.pdbx_description
1 polymer ?
#
loop_
_entity_poly.entity_id
_entity_poly.type
_entity_poly.pdbx_seq_one_letter_code
_entity_poly.pdbx_strand_id
1 'polypeptide(L)'
;MNIALRDQRKFAARASWYYYKTGMTQGEIAKRLGINRARVINILNEARKDGTVTFHISGEDSEMMDLEVQLKEKWDLRDVFLTPGVSNEELKNDLSMAGAQYLEMNLPSEESLIALGWGETISGITRNLGRVIPEKTS
;
A
#
# COMPACT_ATOMS: atom_id res chain seq x y z
N MET A 1 8.62 10.41 -27.62
CA MET A 1 8.36 9.97 -26.23
C MET A 1 7.99 11.20 -25.40
N ASN A 2 6.83 11.22 -24.74
CA ASN A 2 6.34 12.37 -23.99
C ASN A 2 7.33 12.74 -22.85
N ILE A 3 7.71 14.01 -22.74
CA ILE A 3 8.61 14.55 -21.69
C ILE A 3 8.12 14.09 -20.31
N ALA A 4 6.81 14.02 -20.14
CA ALA A 4 6.19 13.54 -18.92
C ALA A 4 6.64 12.12 -18.51
N LEU A 5 6.49 11.15 -19.40
CA LEU A 5 6.84 9.75 -19.14
C LEU A 5 8.34 9.58 -18.85
N ARG A 6 9.19 10.39 -19.51
CA ARG A 6 10.63 10.39 -19.26
C ARG A 6 10.96 10.86 -17.85
N ASP A 7 10.36 11.96 -17.41
CA ASP A 7 10.59 12.51 -16.08
C ASP A 7 10.07 11.58 -14.99
N GLN A 8 8.92 10.94 -15.20
CA GLN A 8 8.36 9.97 -14.24
C GLN A 8 9.33 8.81 -14.03
N ARG A 9 9.78 8.15 -15.10
CA ARG A 9 10.78 7.07 -15.01
C ARG A 9 12.08 7.51 -14.35
N LYS A 10 12.51 8.76 -14.59
CA LYS A 10 13.79 9.28 -14.09
C LYS A 10 13.72 9.71 -12.61
N PHE A 11 12.58 10.20 -12.14
CA PHE A 11 12.49 10.91 -10.87
C PHE A 11 11.54 10.29 -9.84
N ALA A 12 10.67 9.35 -10.20
CA ALA A 12 9.68 8.78 -9.27
C ALA A 12 10.29 8.32 -7.94
N ALA A 13 11.31 7.47 -7.97
CA ALA A 13 11.97 6.98 -6.76
C ALA A 13 12.61 8.10 -5.92
N ARG A 14 13.36 9.02 -6.55
CA ARG A 14 14.05 10.12 -5.85
C ARG A 14 13.09 11.16 -5.27
N ALA A 15 12.09 11.57 -6.05
CA ALA A 15 11.08 12.50 -5.59
C ALA A 15 10.32 11.93 -4.39
N SER A 16 9.95 10.65 -4.47
CA SER A 16 9.27 9.93 -3.40
C SER A 16 10.12 9.80 -2.13
N TRP A 17 11.41 9.48 -2.28
CA TRP A 17 12.33 9.45 -1.14
C TRP A 17 12.44 10.81 -0.45
N TYR A 18 12.65 11.87 -1.22
CA TYR A 18 12.74 13.22 -0.66
C TYR A 18 11.47 13.62 0.07
N TYR A 19 10.32 13.29 -0.49
CA TYR A 19 9.04 13.66 0.10
C TYR A 19 8.70 12.81 1.33
N TYR A 20 8.61 11.49 1.20
CA TYR A 20 8.11 10.61 2.27
C TYR A 20 9.14 10.27 3.33
N LYS A 21 10.43 10.12 2.96
CA LYS A 21 11.47 9.71 3.91
C LYS A 21 12.13 10.91 4.60
N THR A 22 12.33 12.01 3.87
CA THR A 22 13.08 13.17 4.39
C THR A 22 12.21 14.37 4.73
N GLY A 23 10.91 14.36 4.38
CA GLY A 23 9.96 15.43 4.71
C GLY A 23 10.13 16.71 3.88
N MET A 24 10.84 16.67 2.76
CA MET A 24 11.00 17.85 1.90
C MET A 24 9.68 18.28 1.29
N THR A 25 9.47 19.58 1.15
CA THR A 25 8.31 20.13 0.44
C THR A 25 8.43 19.88 -1.06
N GLN A 26 7.28 19.80 -1.75
CA GLN A 26 7.23 19.64 -3.21
C GLN A 26 7.96 20.78 -3.95
N GLY A 27 8.00 21.99 -3.36
CA GLY A 27 8.71 23.13 -3.92
C GLY A 27 10.23 23.00 -3.82
N GLU A 28 10.75 22.48 -2.71
CA GLU A 28 12.18 22.18 -2.57
C GLU A 28 12.61 21.04 -3.48
N ILE A 29 11.77 20.00 -3.60
CA ILE A 29 12.00 18.90 -4.53
C ILE A 29 12.02 19.39 -5.98
N ALA A 30 11.09 20.28 -6.36
CA ALA A 30 11.04 20.89 -7.68
C ALA A 30 12.35 21.62 -8.03
N LYS A 31 12.82 22.49 -7.12
CA LYS A 31 14.11 23.18 -7.26
C LYS A 31 15.27 22.20 -7.36
N ARG A 32 15.29 21.16 -6.53
CA ARG A 32 16.36 20.15 -6.49
C ARG A 32 16.42 19.27 -7.73
N LEU A 33 15.27 18.92 -8.30
CA LEU A 33 15.17 18.06 -9.48
C LEU A 33 15.17 18.84 -10.80
N GLY A 34 15.13 20.17 -10.76
CA GLY A 34 15.11 21.02 -11.95
C GLY A 34 13.82 20.91 -12.74
N ILE A 35 12.70 20.60 -12.08
CA ILE A 35 11.37 20.46 -12.70
C ILE A 35 10.36 21.35 -11.97
N ASN A 36 9.23 21.65 -12.59
CA ASN A 36 8.21 22.45 -11.94
C ASN A 36 7.46 21.67 -10.84
N ARG A 37 6.84 22.41 -9.90
CA ARG A 37 6.11 21.82 -8.76
C ARG A 37 4.96 20.91 -9.19
N ALA A 38 4.21 21.29 -10.23
CA ALA A 38 3.11 20.46 -10.75
C ALA A 38 3.61 19.09 -11.25
N ARG A 39 4.81 19.05 -11.84
CA ARG A 39 5.47 17.82 -12.27
C ARG A 39 5.81 16.93 -11.07
N VAL A 40 6.34 17.50 -9.99
CA VAL A 40 6.61 16.76 -8.75
C VAL A 40 5.32 16.18 -8.17
N ILE A 41 4.24 16.97 -8.09
CA ILE A 41 2.93 16.51 -7.62
C ILE A 41 2.45 15.30 -8.44
N ASN A 42 2.47 15.43 -9.77
CA ASN A 42 2.06 14.34 -10.65
C ASN A 42 2.94 13.10 -10.49
N ILE A 43 4.26 13.27 -10.37
CA ILE A 43 5.19 12.15 -10.15
C ILE A 43 4.90 11.44 -8.83
N LEU A 44 4.67 12.18 -7.74
CA LEU A 44 4.34 11.59 -6.44
C LEU A 44 2.98 10.87 -6.45
N ASN A 45 1.97 11.47 -7.10
CA ASN A 45 0.66 10.87 -7.24
C ASN A 45 0.71 9.58 -8.06
N GLU A 46 1.42 9.60 -9.20
CA GLU A 46 1.59 8.40 -10.01
C GLU A 46 2.43 7.34 -9.30
N ALA A 47 3.49 7.72 -8.58
CA ALA A 47 4.31 6.79 -7.81
C ALA A 47 3.51 6.07 -6.70
N ARG A 48 2.49 6.72 -6.13
CA ARG A 48 1.53 6.07 -5.22
C ARG A 48 0.58 5.13 -5.96
N LYS A 49 0.05 5.55 -7.12
CA LYS A 49 -0.92 4.76 -7.89
C LYS A 49 -0.31 3.52 -8.54
N ASP A 50 0.91 3.64 -9.07
CA ASP A 50 1.58 2.54 -9.78
C ASP A 50 2.30 1.56 -8.84
N GLY A 51 2.38 1.88 -7.54
CA GLY A 51 3.01 1.07 -6.51
C GLY A 51 4.53 1.25 -6.43
N THR A 52 5.09 2.29 -7.06
CA THR A 52 6.49 2.70 -6.81
C THR A 52 6.71 3.07 -5.34
N VAL A 53 5.66 3.52 -4.66
CA VAL A 53 5.65 3.79 -3.21
C VAL A 53 4.52 3.01 -2.58
N THR A 54 4.89 2.10 -1.68
CA THR A 54 3.95 1.44 -0.76
C THR A 54 4.21 1.98 0.65
N PHE A 55 3.14 2.21 1.42
CA PHE A 55 3.24 2.51 2.84
C PHE A 55 2.94 1.25 3.63
N HIS A 56 3.84 0.91 4.55
CA HIS A 56 3.58 -0.08 5.57
C HIS A 56 3.39 0.66 6.89
N ILE A 57 2.22 0.49 7.49
CA ILE A 57 1.88 1.10 8.78
C ILE A 57 1.73 -0.07 9.76
N SER A 58 2.64 -0.12 10.73
CA SER A 58 2.59 -1.08 11.84
C SER A 58 2.25 -0.32 13.12
N GLY A 59 1.19 -0.71 13.80
CA GLY A 59 0.77 -0.15 15.09
C GLY A 59 -0.33 -1.01 15.69
N GLU A 60 -0.44 -1.00 17.02
CA GLU A 60 -1.51 -1.65 17.75
C GLU A 60 -2.66 -0.65 17.92
N ASP A 61 -3.75 -0.85 17.17
CA ASP A 61 -5.02 -0.18 17.44
C ASP A 61 -5.82 -1.07 18.39
N SER A 62 -5.74 -0.78 19.69
CA SER A 62 -6.37 -1.60 20.73
C SER A 62 -7.88 -1.69 20.55
N GLU A 63 -8.54 -0.63 20.05
CA GLU A 63 -9.99 -0.63 19.86
C GLU A 63 -10.40 -1.55 18.71
N MET A 64 -9.65 -1.53 17.59
CA MET A 64 -9.91 -2.48 16.49
C MET A 64 -9.63 -3.92 16.90
N MET A 65 -8.55 -4.16 17.64
CA MET A 65 -8.20 -5.51 18.10
C MET A 65 -9.28 -6.09 19.03
N ASP A 66 -9.81 -5.29 19.95
CA ASP A 66 -10.94 -5.71 20.80
C ASP A 66 -12.20 -6.03 19.98
N LEU A 67 -12.44 -5.29 18.90
CA LEU A 67 -13.57 -5.53 18.00
C LEU A 67 -13.38 -6.79 17.15
N GLU A 68 -12.16 -7.07 16.68
CA GLU A 68 -11.81 -8.32 15.99
C GLU A 68 -12.12 -9.53 16.87
N VAL A 69 -11.68 -9.50 18.14
CA VAL A 69 -11.96 -10.58 19.11
C VAL A 69 -13.46 -10.77 19.29
N GLN A 70 -14.20 -9.69 19.51
CA GLN A 70 -15.66 -9.75 19.67
C GLN A 70 -16.37 -10.34 18.44
N LEU A 71 -15.93 -9.98 17.23
CA LEU A 71 -16.50 -10.51 15.99
C LEU A 71 -16.17 -12.00 15.82
N LYS A 72 -14.93 -12.40 16.13
CA LYS A 72 -14.50 -13.81 16.10
C LYS A 72 -15.35 -14.67 17.02
N GLU A 73 -15.50 -14.26 18.28
CA GLU A 73 -16.27 -15.01 19.28
C GLU A 73 -17.76 -15.06 18.94
N LYS A 74 -18.34 -13.92 18.52
CA LYS A 74 -19.78 -13.85 18.25
C LYS A 74 -20.19 -14.75 17.09
N TRP A 75 -19.34 -14.89 16.07
CA TRP A 75 -19.67 -15.54 14.79
C TRP A 75 -18.88 -16.84 14.57
N ASP A 76 -18.12 -17.30 15.57
CA ASP A 76 -17.25 -18.49 15.52
C ASP A 76 -16.29 -18.49 14.31
N LEU A 77 -15.65 -17.34 14.08
CA LEU A 77 -14.72 -17.15 12.96
C LEU A 77 -13.30 -17.54 13.38
N ARG A 78 -12.59 -18.21 12.47
CA ARG A 78 -11.18 -18.55 12.67
C ARG A 78 -10.31 -17.31 12.81
N ASP A 79 -10.59 -16.30 11.98
CA ASP A 79 -9.89 -15.03 12.05
C ASP A 79 -10.73 -13.86 11.53
N VAL A 80 -10.36 -12.66 11.98
CA VAL A 80 -10.92 -11.39 11.53
C VAL A 80 -9.78 -10.39 11.47
N PHE A 81 -9.70 -9.66 10.36
CA PHE A 81 -8.74 -8.57 10.15
C PHE A 81 -9.52 -7.32 9.78
N LEU A 82 -9.45 -6.30 10.62
CA LEU A 82 -10.12 -5.03 10.44
C LEU A 82 -9.13 -3.97 9.94
N THR A 83 -9.63 -3.07 9.10
CA THR A 83 -8.92 -1.85 8.71
C THR A 83 -9.73 -0.63 9.11
N PRO A 84 -9.06 0.53 9.30
CA PRO A 84 -9.76 1.79 9.47
C PRO A 84 -10.74 2.05 8.31
N GLY A 85 -11.90 2.61 8.63
CA GLY A 85 -12.88 2.96 7.62
C GLY A 85 -12.35 4.01 6.64
N VAL A 86 -12.40 3.70 5.34
CA VAL A 86 -12.07 4.61 4.24
C VAL A 86 -13.32 5.06 3.49
N SER A 87 -13.15 6.02 2.58
CA SER A 87 -14.23 6.44 1.68
C SER A 87 -14.73 5.28 0.81
N ASN A 88 -16.00 5.31 0.38
CA ASN A 88 -16.57 4.27 -0.50
C ASN A 88 -15.82 4.11 -1.83
N GLU A 89 -15.20 5.19 -2.32
CA GLU A 89 -14.41 5.17 -3.56
C GLU A 89 -13.11 4.36 -3.38
N GLU A 90 -12.53 4.38 -2.19
CA GLU A 90 -11.25 3.72 -1.88
C GLU A 90 -11.44 2.34 -1.26
N LEU A 91 -12.65 2.03 -0.76
CA LEU A 91 -12.97 0.80 -0.02
C LEU A 91 -12.47 -0.46 -0.70
N LYS A 92 -12.68 -0.60 -2.01
CA LYS A 92 -12.25 -1.81 -2.74
C LYS A 92 -10.73 -1.96 -2.77
N ASN A 93 -10.01 -0.86 -2.99
CA ASN A 93 -8.56 -0.85 -3.04
C ASN A 93 -7.98 -1.13 -1.66
N ASP A 94 -8.55 -0.51 -0.62
CA ASP A 94 -8.16 -0.72 0.76
C ASP A 94 -8.36 -2.17 1.20
N LEU A 95 -9.56 -2.75 0.98
CA LEU A 95 -9.84 -4.16 1.26
C LEU A 95 -8.89 -5.10 0.50
N SER A 96 -8.51 -4.73 -0.72
CA SER A 96 -7.56 -5.52 -1.52
C SER A 96 -6.15 -5.49 -0.92
N MET A 97 -5.69 -4.33 -0.45
CA MET A 97 -4.40 -4.19 0.23
C MET A 97 -4.41 -4.91 1.58
N ALA A 98 -5.49 -4.76 2.35
CA ALA A 98 -5.71 -5.42 3.63
C ALA A 98 -5.66 -6.95 3.50
N GLY A 99 -6.36 -7.50 2.49
CA GLY A 99 -6.33 -8.93 2.22
C GLY A 99 -4.96 -9.44 1.81
N ALA A 100 -4.21 -8.66 1.02
CA ALA A 100 -2.82 -9.01 0.67
C ALA A 100 -1.91 -9.01 1.91
N GLN A 101 -2.02 -7.98 2.75
CA GLN A 101 -1.27 -7.88 4.00
C GLN A 101 -1.57 -9.06 4.93
N TYR A 102 -2.86 -9.37 5.11
CA TYR A 102 -3.29 -10.49 5.95
C TYR A 102 -2.70 -11.82 5.46
N LEU A 103 -2.72 -12.07 4.15
CA LEU A 103 -2.09 -13.26 3.58
C LEU A 103 -0.59 -13.28 3.83
N GLU A 104 0.12 -12.18 3.56
CA GLU A 104 1.57 -12.12 3.76
C GLU A 104 1.98 -12.32 5.24
N MET A 105 1.16 -11.90 6.19
CA MET A 105 1.42 -12.07 7.63
C MET A 105 1.09 -13.47 8.15
N ASN A 106 0.08 -14.14 7.58
CA ASN A 106 -0.46 -15.38 8.13
C ASN A 106 -0.17 -16.62 7.28
N LEU A 107 0.34 -16.46 6.06
CA LEU A 107 0.74 -17.61 5.25
C LEU A 107 1.97 -18.30 5.85
N PRO A 108 1.99 -19.64 5.87
CA PRO A 108 3.15 -20.40 6.30
C PRO A 108 4.39 -20.07 5.47
N SER A 109 5.57 -20.18 6.10
CA SER A 109 6.86 -19.98 5.42
C SER A 109 7.21 -21.08 4.41
N GLU A 110 6.45 -22.18 4.41
CA GLU A 110 6.58 -23.30 3.48
C GLU A 110 5.73 -23.08 2.22
N GLU A 111 6.04 -23.83 1.15
CA GLU A 111 5.27 -23.80 -0.09
C GLU A 111 3.79 -24.09 0.17
N SER A 112 2.96 -23.06 0.07
CA SER A 112 1.53 -23.10 0.36
C SER A 112 0.72 -22.90 -0.92
N LEU A 113 -0.27 -23.76 -1.15
CA LEU A 113 -1.22 -23.61 -2.25
C LEU A 113 -2.41 -22.77 -1.79
N ILE A 114 -2.70 -21.68 -2.52
CA ILE A 114 -3.83 -20.79 -2.23
C ILE A 114 -4.87 -20.93 -3.32
N ALA A 115 -6.09 -21.31 -2.94
CA ALA A 115 -7.24 -21.29 -3.84
C ALA A 115 -7.81 -19.87 -3.92
N LEU A 116 -7.94 -19.34 -5.13
CA LEU A 116 -8.46 -17.99 -5.38
C LEU A 116 -9.84 -18.04 -6.03
N GLY A 117 -10.76 -17.25 -5.49
CA GLY A 117 -12.02 -16.95 -6.15
C GLY A 117 -11.87 -15.90 -7.25
N TRP A 118 -13.01 -15.46 -7.79
CA TRP A 118 -13.10 -14.39 -8.77
C TRP A 118 -13.68 -13.12 -8.14
N GLY A 119 -13.26 -11.97 -8.66
CA GLY A 119 -13.77 -10.67 -8.24
C GLY A 119 -12.70 -9.59 -8.28
N GLU A 120 -13.16 -8.35 -8.29
CA GLU A 120 -12.26 -7.18 -8.34
C GLU A 120 -11.38 -7.11 -7.09
N THR A 121 -11.95 -7.35 -5.90
CA THR A 121 -11.20 -7.39 -4.64
C THR A 121 -10.15 -8.50 -4.63
N ILE A 122 -10.51 -9.72 -5.06
CA ILE A 122 -9.56 -10.86 -5.13
C ILE A 122 -8.44 -10.55 -6.13
N SER A 123 -8.77 -9.98 -7.29
CA SER A 123 -7.77 -9.55 -8.27
C SER A 123 -6.90 -8.40 -7.74
N GLY A 124 -7.44 -7.55 -6.87
CA GLY A 124 -6.68 -6.52 -6.18
C GLY A 124 -5.71 -7.11 -5.16
N ILE A 125 -6.14 -8.10 -4.39
CA ILE A 125 -5.28 -8.81 -3.42
C ILE A 125 -4.05 -9.38 -4.14
N THR A 126 -4.24 -10.13 -5.22
CA THR A 126 -3.11 -10.73 -5.96
C THR A 126 -2.16 -9.71 -6.56
N ARG A 127 -2.67 -8.54 -6.97
CA ARG A 127 -1.85 -7.42 -7.45
C ARG A 127 -1.02 -6.75 -6.36
N ASN A 128 -1.46 -6.84 -5.10
CA ASN A 128 -0.78 -6.24 -3.96
C ASN A 128 0.11 -7.23 -3.19
N LEU A 129 -0.01 -8.54 -3.43
CA LEU A 129 0.91 -9.55 -2.89
C LEU A 129 2.36 -9.26 -3.32
N GLY A 130 3.30 -9.37 -2.39
CA GLY A 130 4.72 -9.07 -2.56
C GLY A 130 5.06 -7.58 -2.59
N ARG A 131 4.08 -6.69 -2.42
CA ARG A 131 4.29 -5.23 -2.34
C ARG A 131 4.28 -4.71 -0.91
N VAL A 132 3.76 -5.48 0.05
CA VAL A 132 3.40 -4.99 1.39
C VAL A 132 4.48 -5.28 2.44
N ILE A 133 5.24 -6.37 2.32
CA ILE A 133 6.35 -6.68 3.24
C ILE A 133 7.72 -6.57 2.55
N PRO A 134 8.61 -5.63 2.99
CA PRO A 134 10.02 -5.76 2.71
C PRO A 134 10.59 -6.93 3.54
N GLU A 135 11.43 -7.78 2.94
CA GLU A 135 12.11 -8.87 3.65
C GLU A 135 12.64 -8.38 4.99
N LYS A 136 12.32 -9.11 6.08
CA LYS A 136 12.92 -8.87 7.39
C LYS A 136 14.44 -9.00 7.24
N THR A 137 15.13 -7.87 7.14
CA THR A 137 16.58 -7.83 7.29
C THR A 137 16.85 -8.16 8.75
N SER A 138 17.21 -9.42 9.00
CA SER A 138 17.73 -9.89 10.28
C SER A 138 19.17 -9.45 10.46
#